data_AF-A0A179SJS0-F1
#
_entry.id   AF-A0A179SJS0-F1
#
_cell.length_a   1.000
_cell.length_b   1.000
_cell.length_c   1.000
_cell.angle_alpha   90.00
_cell.angle_beta   90.00
_cell.angle_gamma   90.00
#
_symmetry.space_group_name_H-M   'P 1'
#
loop_
_entity.id
_entity.type
_entity.pdbx_description
1 polymer ?
#
loop_
_entity_poly.entity_id
_entity_poly.type
_entity_poly.pdbx_seq_one_letter_code
_entity_poly.pdbx_strand_id
1 'polypeptide(L)'
;MPDRDAPLPDRRTLLLAGLAAASPALAGPALAAEQPAPLTDLPLVMPRMEFVYEAVVEIAPLVPLGESPLGERRIVPITGGRFQGPRLRGTVLPGGADRQLVRKDGVRRLDALYEMKTEDGAILTVRNRVTIDPGRDGAPDYRFSTIDVTAPEGPHAWLNRLVLVGTLASLRPAQEAVLVRAFRLA
;
A
#
# COMPACT_ATOMS: atom_id res chain seq x y z
N MET A 1 -16.02 2.16 70.14
CA MET A 1 -16.22 0.79 70.63
C MET A 1 -17.59 0.32 70.16
N PRO A 2 -17.75 -0.87 69.55
CA PRO A 2 -16.72 -1.58 68.80
C PRO A 2 -17.21 -2.34 67.55
N ASP A 3 -16.20 -2.72 66.75
CA ASP A 3 -16.00 -3.95 65.99
C ASP A 3 -16.99 -4.53 64.97
N ARG A 4 -16.36 -4.92 63.84
CA ARG A 4 -16.43 -6.21 63.14
C ARG A 4 -17.79 -6.86 62.91
N ASP A 5 -18.07 -7.19 61.65
CA ASP A 5 -17.96 -8.59 61.22
C ASP A 5 -18.29 -8.73 59.74
N ALA A 6 -17.29 -9.21 58.99
CA ALA A 6 -17.56 -9.94 57.76
C ALA A 6 -17.78 -11.40 58.13
N PRO A 7 -18.81 -12.05 57.55
CA PRO A 7 -18.76 -13.48 57.33
C PRO A 7 -18.77 -13.80 55.83
N LEU A 8 -17.75 -14.55 55.40
CA LEU A 8 -17.77 -15.46 54.24
C LEU A 8 -18.08 -16.89 54.78
N PRO A 9 -18.39 -17.93 53.97
CA PRO A 9 -19.08 -18.00 52.68
C PRO A 9 -20.10 -19.20 52.57
N ASP A 10 -20.72 -19.30 51.38
CA ASP A 10 -20.99 -20.52 50.58
C ASP A 10 -22.32 -21.31 50.72
N ARG A 11 -22.98 -21.47 49.55
CA ARG A 11 -23.53 -22.71 48.92
C ARG A 11 -24.96 -22.63 48.37
N ARG A 12 -24.99 -22.66 47.03
CA ARG A 12 -25.93 -23.36 46.12
C ARG A 12 -27.05 -22.56 45.45
N THR A 13 -27.13 -22.82 44.13
CA THR A 13 -28.25 -22.67 43.17
C THR A 13 -28.50 -21.24 42.66
N LEU A 14 -28.60 -20.93 41.36
CA LEU A 14 -28.94 -21.69 40.16
C LEU A 14 -28.31 -21.04 38.91
N LEU A 15 -28.04 -21.87 37.90
CA LEU A 15 -27.70 -21.50 36.52
C LEU A 15 -28.67 -20.46 35.93
N LEU A 16 -28.14 -19.59 35.06
CA LEU A 16 -28.71 -19.34 33.72
C LEU A 16 -27.63 -18.72 32.83
N ALA A 17 -27.00 -19.56 32.02
CA ALA A 17 -26.19 -19.17 30.89
C ALA A 17 -27.11 -18.62 29.80
N GLY A 18 -27.01 -17.33 29.49
CA GLY A 18 -27.58 -16.76 28.27
C GLY A 18 -26.66 -17.09 27.10
N LEU A 19 -26.95 -18.17 26.37
CA LEU A 19 -26.40 -18.36 25.02
C LEU A 19 -27.02 -17.29 24.12
N ALA A 20 -26.23 -16.27 23.76
CA ALA A 20 -26.51 -15.49 22.56
C ALA A 20 -26.32 -16.41 21.36
N ALA A 21 -27.43 -16.85 20.75
CA ALA A 21 -27.40 -17.58 19.50
C ALA A 21 -26.83 -16.67 18.41
N ALA A 22 -25.57 -16.87 18.05
CA ALA A 22 -25.01 -16.32 16.83
C ALA A 22 -25.68 -17.04 15.65
N SER A 23 -26.61 -16.36 14.99
CA SER A 23 -27.14 -16.82 13.71
C SER A 23 -25.97 -16.96 12.73
N PRO A 24 -25.80 -18.12 12.06
CA PRO A 24 -24.84 -18.19 10.98
C PRO A 24 -25.42 -17.35 9.84
N ALA A 25 -24.73 -16.25 9.52
CA ALA A 25 -24.96 -15.58 8.26
C ALA A 25 -24.70 -16.63 7.16
N LEU A 26 -25.75 -17.03 6.46
CA LEU A 26 -25.65 -17.84 5.26
C LEU A 26 -24.84 -17.02 4.25
N ALA A 27 -23.54 -17.29 4.17
CA ALA A 27 -22.73 -16.89 3.04
C ALA A 27 -23.35 -17.57 1.82
N GLY A 28 -24.11 -16.80 1.03
CA GLY A 28 -24.57 -17.26 -0.28
C GLY A 28 -23.36 -17.72 -1.09
N PRO A 29 -23.53 -18.69 -2.01
CA PRO A 29 -22.41 -19.15 -2.82
C PRO A 29 -21.91 -17.93 -3.59
N ALA A 30 -20.66 -17.51 -3.31
CA ALA A 30 -19.94 -16.69 -4.25
C ALA A 30 -19.97 -17.49 -5.56
N LEU A 31 -20.70 -17.00 -6.55
CA LEU A 31 -20.64 -17.52 -7.91
C LEU A 31 -19.16 -17.46 -8.29
N ALA A 32 -18.47 -18.60 -8.18
CA ALA A 32 -17.15 -18.76 -8.75
C ALA A 32 -17.35 -18.47 -10.23
N ALA A 33 -16.86 -17.32 -10.69
CA ALA A 33 -16.95 -16.96 -12.08
C ALA A 33 -16.37 -18.11 -12.89
N GLU A 34 -17.18 -18.68 -13.79
CA GLU A 34 -16.76 -19.80 -14.61
C GLU A 34 -15.59 -19.35 -15.47
N GLN A 35 -14.42 -19.94 -15.25
CA GLN A 35 -13.22 -19.55 -15.97
C GLN A 35 -13.38 -20.00 -17.42
N PRO A 36 -13.38 -19.09 -18.40
CA PRO A 36 -13.61 -19.47 -19.79
C PRO A 36 -12.51 -20.42 -20.26
N ALA A 37 -12.88 -21.32 -21.19
CA ALA A 37 -11.90 -22.20 -21.82
C ALA A 37 -10.76 -21.35 -22.42
N PRO A 38 -9.50 -21.78 -22.26
CA PRO A 38 -8.37 -21.04 -22.83
C PRO A 38 -8.49 -21.01 -24.35
N LEU A 39 -8.07 -19.90 -24.96
CA LEU A 39 -8.09 -19.73 -26.41
C LEU A 39 -7.11 -20.66 -27.15
N THR A 40 -6.15 -21.23 -26.43
CA THR A 40 -5.08 -22.08 -26.95
C THR A 40 -4.70 -23.14 -25.94
N ASP A 41 -4.02 -24.20 -26.39
CA ASP A 41 -3.46 -25.24 -25.52
C ASP A 41 -2.14 -24.81 -24.83
N LEU A 42 -1.65 -23.58 -25.08
CA LEU A 42 -0.51 -23.05 -24.35
C LEU A 42 -0.87 -22.91 -22.86
N PRO A 43 -0.02 -23.39 -21.94
CA PRO A 43 -0.32 -23.34 -20.53
C PRO A 43 -0.39 -21.89 -20.05
N LEU A 44 -1.41 -21.58 -19.25
CA LEU A 44 -1.49 -20.32 -18.52
C LEU A 44 -0.42 -20.32 -17.43
N VAL A 45 0.65 -19.55 -17.64
CA VAL A 45 1.70 -19.35 -16.64
C VAL A 45 1.50 -17.99 -15.98
N MET A 46 1.17 -18.00 -14.68
CA MET A 46 1.03 -16.78 -13.90
C MET A 46 2.41 -16.17 -13.61
N PRO A 47 2.63 -14.87 -13.87
CA PRO A 47 3.86 -14.19 -13.47
C PRO A 47 4.07 -14.27 -11.96
N ARG A 48 5.32 -14.43 -11.54
CA ARG A 48 5.67 -14.36 -10.12
C ARG A 48 6.20 -12.98 -9.78
N MET A 49 6.16 -12.65 -8.50
CA MET A 49 6.68 -11.39 -7.99
C MET A 49 7.75 -11.66 -6.95
N GLU A 50 8.85 -10.92 -7.03
CA GLU A 50 9.94 -10.99 -6.06
C GLU A 50 10.25 -9.60 -5.50
N PHE A 51 10.45 -9.53 -4.18
CA PHE A 51 10.73 -8.28 -3.48
C PHE A 51 12.07 -7.68 -3.92
N VAL A 52 12.08 -6.37 -4.19
CA VAL A 52 13.27 -5.63 -4.59
C VAL A 52 13.72 -4.66 -3.50
N TYR A 53 12.81 -3.77 -3.08
CA TYR A 53 13.07 -2.81 -2.00
C TYR A 53 11.76 -2.32 -1.39
N GLU A 54 11.84 -1.75 -0.18
CA GLU A 54 10.82 -0.89 0.38
C GLU A 54 11.40 0.51 0.67
N ALA A 55 10.57 1.53 0.54
CA ALA A 55 10.93 2.92 0.76
C ALA A 55 9.89 3.57 1.68
N VAL A 56 10.38 4.14 2.78
CA VAL A 56 9.61 5.11 3.57
C VAL A 56 9.92 6.48 2.96
N VAL A 57 8.94 7.04 2.27
CA VAL A 57 9.04 8.32 1.57
C VAL A 57 8.35 9.39 2.41
N GLU A 58 9.12 10.33 2.91
CA GLU A 58 8.64 11.45 3.72
C GLU A 58 8.03 12.53 2.83
N ILE A 59 6.93 13.11 3.28
CA ILE A 59 6.12 14.02 2.49
C ILE A 59 5.77 15.28 3.28
N ALA A 60 5.67 16.40 2.58
CA ALA A 60 5.12 17.64 3.11
C ALA A 60 3.57 17.62 3.04
N PRO A 61 2.90 18.57 3.71
CA PRO A 61 1.47 18.77 3.54
C PRO A 61 1.06 18.90 2.06
N LEU A 62 -0.10 18.35 1.77
CA LEU A 62 -0.69 18.42 0.43
C LEU A 62 -0.99 19.87 0.05
N VAL A 63 -0.64 20.22 -1.19
CA VAL A 63 -0.96 21.52 -1.80
C VAL A 63 -2.07 21.33 -2.84
N PRO A 64 -3.23 21.97 -2.68
CA PRO A 64 -4.28 21.93 -3.69
C PRO A 64 -3.86 22.76 -4.92
N LEU A 65 -4.14 22.24 -6.11
CA LEU A 65 -3.87 22.91 -7.40
C LEU A 65 -5.16 23.28 -8.15
N GLY A 66 -6.31 23.11 -7.49
CA GLY A 66 -7.63 23.44 -8.01
C GLY A 66 -8.28 22.35 -8.87
N GLU A 67 -9.50 22.63 -9.29
CA GLU A 67 -10.32 21.76 -10.13
C GLU A 67 -9.88 21.79 -11.60
N SER A 68 -10.10 20.67 -12.28
CA SER A 68 -9.92 20.55 -13.74
C SER A 68 -11.06 19.73 -14.35
N PRO A 69 -11.21 19.71 -15.69
CA PRO A 69 -12.24 18.89 -16.34
C PRO A 69 -12.18 17.40 -15.94
N LEU A 70 -10.99 16.91 -15.59
CA LEU A 70 -10.74 15.51 -15.20
C LEU A 70 -10.86 15.26 -13.69
N GLY A 71 -11.03 16.31 -12.88
CA GLY A 71 -11.12 16.24 -11.42
C GLY A 71 -10.12 17.14 -10.69
N GLU A 72 -10.02 16.96 -9.39
CA GLU A 72 -9.22 17.79 -8.49
C GLU A 72 -7.74 17.46 -8.64
N ARG A 73 -6.92 18.50 -8.81
CA ARG A 73 -5.46 18.38 -8.92
C ARG A 73 -4.80 18.75 -7.60
N ARG A 74 -3.81 17.97 -7.20
CA ARG A 74 -3.04 18.17 -5.96
C ARG A 74 -1.57 17.88 -6.20
N ILE A 75 -0.71 18.41 -5.36
CA ILE A 75 0.70 18.03 -5.32
C ILE A 75 1.14 17.78 -3.88
N VAL A 76 1.91 16.73 -3.67
CA VAL A 76 2.48 16.36 -2.38
C VAL A 76 4.01 16.38 -2.53
N PRO A 77 4.69 17.40 -1.99
CA PRO A 77 6.15 17.47 -2.06
C PRO A 77 6.80 16.30 -1.31
N ILE A 78 7.86 15.73 -1.89
CA ILE A 78 8.68 14.71 -1.25
C ILE A 78 9.86 15.41 -0.58
N THR A 79 9.99 15.21 0.73
CA THR A 79 10.98 15.91 1.57
C THR A 79 12.17 15.04 1.94
N GLY A 80 12.11 13.74 1.64
CA GLY A 80 13.21 12.81 1.88
C GLY A 80 12.70 11.42 2.22
N GLY A 81 13.44 10.73 3.08
CA GLY A 81 13.12 9.39 3.55
C GLY A 81 14.27 8.41 3.37
N ARG A 82 13.96 7.12 3.43
CA ARG A 82 14.94 6.03 3.36
C ARG A 82 14.39 4.82 2.61
N PHE A 83 15.28 4.04 2.03
CA PHE A 83 14.90 2.79 1.39
C PHE A 83 15.89 1.68 1.69
N GLN A 84 15.41 0.44 1.65
CA GLN A 84 16.23 -0.75 1.82
C GLN A 84 15.64 -1.96 1.12
N GLY A 85 16.51 -2.90 0.75
CA GLY A 85 16.21 -4.16 0.09
C GLY A 85 17.48 -5.02 0.03
N PRO A 86 17.41 -6.25 -0.51
CA PRO A 86 18.54 -7.18 -0.50
C PRO A 86 19.79 -6.66 -1.22
N ARG A 87 19.60 -5.80 -2.24
CA ARG A 87 20.68 -5.24 -3.08
C ARG A 87 20.68 -3.72 -3.16
N LEU A 88 19.83 -3.07 -2.35
CA LEU A 88 19.58 -1.63 -2.42
C LEU A 88 19.44 -1.07 -1.01
N ARG A 89 20.15 -0.01 -0.70
CA ARG A 89 20.01 0.72 0.57
C ARG A 89 20.44 2.16 0.34
N GLY A 90 19.77 3.09 1.02
CA GLY A 90 20.14 4.50 0.97
C GLY A 90 19.02 5.43 1.41
N THR A 91 19.07 6.65 0.90
CA THR A 91 18.16 7.74 1.26
C THR A 91 17.34 8.21 0.07
N VAL A 92 16.09 8.61 0.33
CA VAL A 92 15.30 9.38 -0.63
C VAL A 92 15.71 10.84 -0.51
N LEU A 93 15.96 11.51 -1.63
CA LEU A 93 16.38 12.90 -1.64
C LEU A 93 15.18 13.85 -1.64
N PRO A 94 15.29 15.04 -1.03
CA PRO A 94 14.31 16.11 -1.20
C PRO A 94 14.33 16.63 -2.64
N GLY A 95 13.19 17.13 -3.11
CA GLY A 95 13.07 17.86 -4.39
C GLY A 95 12.06 17.23 -5.36
N GLY A 96 11.73 15.95 -5.15
CA GLY A 96 10.65 15.28 -5.87
C GLY A 96 9.26 15.71 -5.41
N ALA A 97 8.24 15.25 -6.13
CA ALA A 97 6.84 15.43 -5.72
C ALA A 97 5.94 14.38 -6.36
N ASP A 98 4.83 14.08 -5.68
CA ASP A 98 3.71 13.32 -6.20
C ASP A 98 2.61 14.26 -6.72
N ARG A 99 2.34 14.19 -8.02
CA ARG A 99 1.24 14.91 -8.65
C ARG A 99 0.02 14.01 -8.69
N GLN A 100 -1.03 14.42 -7.98
CA GLN A 100 -2.24 13.64 -7.83
C GLN A 100 -3.39 14.24 -8.63
N LEU A 101 -4.16 13.37 -9.26
CA LEU A 101 -5.47 13.66 -9.81
C LEU A 101 -6.50 12.81 -9.06
N VAL A 102 -7.42 13.45 -8.35
CA VAL A 102 -8.63 12.80 -7.85
C VAL A 102 -9.70 12.96 -8.91
N ARG A 103 -10.00 11.87 -9.62
CA ARG A 103 -11.00 11.86 -10.68
C ARG A 103 -12.41 12.04 -10.10
N LYS A 104 -13.35 12.46 -10.95
CA LYS A 104 -14.76 12.64 -10.59
C LYS A 104 -15.45 11.35 -10.11
N ASP A 105 -14.95 10.19 -10.52
CA ASP A 105 -15.39 8.87 -10.04
C ASP A 105 -14.72 8.43 -8.73
N GLY A 106 -13.89 9.28 -8.11
CA GLY A 106 -13.19 9.02 -6.86
C GLY A 106 -11.89 8.23 -6.99
N VAL A 107 -11.57 7.71 -8.18
CA VAL A 107 -10.29 7.04 -8.44
C VAL A 107 -9.17 8.09 -8.42
N ARG A 108 -8.08 7.77 -7.74
CA ARG A 108 -6.92 8.65 -7.63
C ARG A 108 -5.80 8.11 -8.51
N ARG A 109 -5.21 9.01 -9.30
CA ARG A 109 -3.99 8.75 -10.06
C ARG A 109 -2.86 9.57 -9.46
N LEU A 110 -1.81 8.89 -9.05
CA LEU A 110 -0.60 9.49 -8.50
C LEU A 110 0.51 9.35 -9.54
N ASP A 111 1.38 10.33 -9.62
CA ASP A 111 2.57 10.34 -10.50
C ASP A 111 3.70 11.05 -9.74
N ALA A 112 4.43 10.23 -8.98
CA ALA A 112 5.57 10.67 -8.20
C ALA A 112 6.86 10.55 -9.03
N LEU A 113 7.62 11.63 -9.09
CA LEU A 113 8.97 11.66 -9.66
C LEU A 113 9.93 12.20 -8.61
N TYR A 114 10.97 11.43 -8.29
CA TYR A 114 11.93 11.75 -7.23
C TYR A 114 13.22 10.94 -7.37
N GLU A 115 14.21 11.32 -6.57
CA GLU A 115 15.53 10.72 -6.57
C GLU A 115 15.79 9.89 -5.31
N MET A 116 16.50 8.77 -5.48
CA MET A 116 17.03 7.95 -4.40
C MET A 116 18.54 7.87 -4.52
N LYS A 117 19.27 8.19 -3.45
CA LYS A 117 20.72 8.06 -3.37
C LYS A 117 21.08 6.76 -2.65
N THR A 118 21.78 5.88 -3.33
CA THR A 118 22.31 4.64 -2.74
C THR A 118 23.49 4.93 -1.83
N GLU A 119 23.81 4.00 -0.92
CA GLU A 119 24.96 4.13 0.01
C GLU A 119 26.31 4.21 -0.71
N ASP A 120 26.45 3.55 -1.85
CA ASP A 120 27.64 3.64 -2.73
C ASP A 120 27.64 4.90 -3.62
N GLY A 121 26.64 5.78 -3.46
CA GLY A 121 26.62 7.13 -4.02
C GLY A 121 25.92 7.28 -5.37
N ALA A 122 25.39 6.21 -5.97
CA ALA A 122 24.60 6.31 -7.19
C ALA A 122 23.26 7.03 -6.95
N ILE A 123 22.83 7.83 -7.93
CA ILE A 123 21.53 8.50 -7.91
C ILE A 123 20.59 7.80 -8.87
N LEU A 124 19.49 7.28 -8.34
CA LEU A 124 18.42 6.64 -9.08
C LEU A 124 17.28 7.65 -9.25
N THR A 125 16.80 7.85 -10.48
CA THR A 125 15.55 8.57 -10.71
C THR A 125 14.41 7.56 -10.71
N VAL A 126 13.38 7.81 -9.91
CA VAL A 126 12.24 6.93 -9.76
C VAL A 126 10.96 7.64 -10.15
N ARG A 127 10.20 7.02 -11.05
CA ARG A 127 8.84 7.42 -11.38
C ARG A 127 7.86 6.35 -10.92
N ASN A 128 7.06 6.68 -9.91
CA ASN A 128 6.07 5.77 -9.35
C ASN A 128 4.67 6.28 -9.70
N ARG A 129 3.96 5.53 -10.55
CA ARG A 129 2.57 5.83 -10.91
C ARG A 129 1.65 4.88 -10.18
N VAL A 130 0.70 5.42 -9.42
CA VAL A 130 -0.22 4.62 -8.59
C VAL A 130 -1.66 4.85 -9.03
N THR A 131 -2.42 3.76 -9.11
CA THR A 131 -3.89 3.84 -9.17
C THR A 131 -4.44 3.43 -7.82
N ILE A 132 -5.25 4.31 -7.25
CA ILE A 132 -5.99 4.07 -6.01
C ILE A 132 -7.47 4.11 -6.32
N ASP A 133 -8.14 2.97 -6.21
CA ASP A 133 -9.58 2.90 -6.14
C ASP A 133 -9.93 2.49 -4.70
N PRO A 134 -10.57 3.37 -3.91
CA PRO A 134 -10.91 3.04 -2.52
C PRO A 134 -11.93 1.91 -2.38
N GLY A 135 -12.50 1.43 -3.49
CA GLY A 135 -13.60 0.50 -3.47
C GLY A 135 -14.92 1.21 -3.18
N ARG A 136 -15.95 0.91 -3.97
CA ARG A 136 -17.33 1.35 -3.74
C ARG A 136 -18.23 0.13 -3.78
N ASP A 137 -19.38 0.20 -3.11
CA ASP A 137 -20.43 -0.82 -3.18
C ASP A 137 -19.94 -2.25 -2.82
N GLY A 138 -19.05 -2.35 -1.83
CA GLY A 138 -18.49 -3.62 -1.35
C GLY A 138 -17.28 -4.14 -2.12
N ALA A 139 -16.81 -3.43 -3.16
CA ALA A 139 -15.56 -3.74 -3.82
C ALA A 139 -14.35 -3.52 -2.89
N PRO A 140 -13.28 -4.34 -3.00
CA PRO A 140 -12.08 -4.17 -2.20
C PRO A 140 -11.28 -2.92 -2.61
N ASP A 141 -10.51 -2.38 -1.66
CA ASP A 141 -9.56 -1.29 -1.90
C ASP A 141 -8.43 -1.77 -2.83
N TYR A 142 -8.20 -1.06 -3.93
CA TYR A 142 -7.20 -1.36 -4.95
C TYR A 142 -6.12 -0.28 -4.96
N ARG A 143 -4.87 -0.66 -4.67
CA ARG A 143 -3.73 0.27 -4.56
C ARG A 143 -2.44 -0.33 -5.08
N PHE A 144 -2.17 -0.11 -6.36
CA PHE A 144 -0.99 -0.66 -7.02
C PHE A 144 -0.25 0.37 -7.85
N SER A 145 1.06 0.19 -7.85
CA SER A 145 2.05 1.01 -8.52
C SER A 145 2.59 0.30 -9.77
N THR A 146 2.88 1.09 -10.80
CA THR A 146 3.91 0.77 -11.80
C THR A 146 5.10 1.68 -11.56
N ILE A 147 6.29 1.10 -11.41
CA ILE A 147 7.49 1.83 -11.00
C ILE A 147 8.53 1.73 -12.12
N ASP A 148 8.98 2.88 -12.60
CA ASP A 148 10.13 2.97 -13.49
C ASP A 148 11.33 3.48 -12.68
N VAL A 149 12.48 2.83 -12.84
CA VAL A 149 13.74 3.26 -12.22
C VAL A 149 14.78 3.47 -13.30
N THR A 150 15.37 4.66 -13.33
CA THR A 150 16.53 4.98 -14.16
C THR A 150 17.76 5.04 -13.27
N ALA A 151 18.68 4.11 -13.49
CA ALA A 151 19.97 4.02 -12.81
C ALA A 151 21.11 4.43 -13.76
N PRO A 152 22.21 5.03 -13.24
CA PRO A 152 23.41 5.24 -14.03
C PRO A 152 24.05 3.90 -14.44
N GLU A 153 24.99 3.98 -15.37
CA GLU A 153 25.87 2.84 -15.67
C GLU A 153 26.59 2.37 -14.39
N GLY A 154 26.86 1.06 -14.31
CA GLY A 154 27.56 0.45 -13.18
C GLY A 154 26.69 -0.51 -12.36
N PRO A 155 26.92 -0.61 -11.03
CA PRO A 155 26.40 -1.72 -10.21
C PRO A 155 24.88 -1.78 -10.10
N HIS A 156 24.18 -0.67 -10.36
CA HIS A 156 22.72 -0.55 -10.29
C HIS A 156 22.02 -0.58 -11.65
N ALA A 157 22.76 -0.67 -12.76
CA ALA A 157 22.21 -0.65 -14.12
C ALA A 157 21.25 -1.81 -14.43
N TRP A 158 21.28 -2.88 -13.62
CA TRP A 158 20.33 -3.98 -13.70
C TRP A 158 18.87 -3.56 -13.47
N LEU A 159 18.62 -2.46 -12.73
CA LEU A 159 17.28 -1.91 -12.49
C LEU A 159 16.60 -1.43 -13.77
N ASN A 160 17.39 -0.93 -14.73
CA ASN A 160 16.90 -0.43 -16.02
C ASN A 160 16.27 -1.52 -16.91
N ARG A 161 16.36 -2.80 -16.50
CA ARG A 161 15.94 -3.97 -17.26
C ARG A 161 14.73 -4.69 -16.65
N LEU A 162 14.12 -4.12 -15.61
CA LEU A 162 13.06 -4.76 -14.86
C LEU A 162 11.71 -4.12 -15.15
N VAL A 163 10.66 -4.95 -15.10
CA VAL A 163 9.30 -4.48 -14.87
C VAL A 163 9.06 -4.50 -13.37
N LEU A 164 8.80 -3.33 -12.80
CA LEU A 164 8.52 -3.20 -11.37
C LEU A 164 7.06 -2.81 -11.15
N VAL A 165 6.42 -3.55 -10.24
CA VAL A 165 5.12 -3.20 -9.67
C VAL A 165 5.29 -2.93 -8.18
N GLY A 166 4.31 -2.28 -7.56
CA GLY A 166 4.42 -1.99 -6.14
C GLY A 166 3.11 -1.78 -5.42
N THR A 167 3.21 -1.69 -4.10
CA THR A 167 2.11 -1.38 -3.18
C THR A 167 2.40 -0.08 -2.45
N LEU A 168 1.34 0.63 -2.05
CA LEU A 168 1.42 1.89 -1.33
C LEU A 168 0.57 1.85 -0.04
N ALA A 169 1.17 2.21 1.09
CA ALA A 169 0.46 2.41 2.36
C ALA A 169 0.78 3.79 2.95
N SER A 170 -0.21 4.43 3.59
CA SER A 170 0.04 5.65 4.37
C SER A 170 0.56 5.27 5.75
N LEU A 171 1.56 6.00 6.26
CA LEU A 171 2.08 5.83 7.62
C LEU A 171 1.53 6.87 8.61
N ARG A 172 0.61 7.72 8.15
CA ARG A 172 -0.07 8.71 9.00
C ARG A 172 -1.08 8.03 9.94
N PRO A 173 -1.28 8.55 11.16
CA PRO A 173 -0.68 9.78 11.69
C PRO A 173 0.70 9.58 12.35
N ALA A 174 1.20 8.34 12.44
CA ALA A 174 2.45 8.04 13.16
C ALA A 174 3.70 8.67 12.51
N GLN A 175 3.70 8.79 11.18
CA GLN A 175 4.75 9.47 10.42
C GLN A 175 4.14 10.17 9.21
N GLU A 176 4.59 11.41 8.90
CA GLU A 176 4.26 12.12 7.66
C GLU A 176 5.02 11.51 6.47
N ALA A 177 4.65 10.27 6.16
CA ALA A 177 5.30 9.44 5.14
C ALA A 177 4.33 8.43 4.53
N VAL A 178 4.76 7.85 3.42
CA VAL A 178 4.16 6.67 2.80
C VAL A 178 5.18 5.54 2.72
N LEU A 179 4.72 4.30 2.84
CA LEU A 179 5.49 3.10 2.58
C LEU A 179 5.20 2.61 1.17
N VAL A 180 6.24 2.55 0.34
CA VAL A 180 6.21 1.93 -0.98
C VAL A 180 6.99 0.63 -0.91
N ARG A 181 6.44 -0.45 -1.47
CA ARG A 181 7.19 -1.70 -1.70
C ARG A 181 7.22 -2.00 -3.18
N ALA A 182 8.41 -2.28 -3.71
CA ALA A 182 8.63 -2.59 -5.11
C ALA A 182 8.97 -4.07 -5.29
N PHE A 183 8.38 -4.67 -6.32
CA PHE A 183 8.54 -6.06 -6.69
C PHE A 183 8.87 -6.16 -8.17
N ARG A 184 9.80 -7.03 -8.53
CA ARG A 184 10.07 -7.39 -9.93
C ARG A 184 9.17 -8.52 -10.36
N LEU A 185 8.75 -8.51 -11.63
CA LEU A 185 8.15 -9.68 -12.25
C LEU A 185 9.25 -10.71 -12.57
N ALA A 186 8.99 -11.99 -12.28
CA ALA A 186 9.88 -13.13 -12.44
C ALA A 186 9.19 -14.30 -13.16
#